data_AF-A0A973DHZ2-F1
#
_entry.id   AF-A0A973DHZ2-F1
#
_cell.length_a   1.000
_cell.length_b   1.000
_cell.length_c   1.000
_cell.angle_alpha   90.00
_cell.angle_beta   90.00
_cell.angle_gamma   90.00
#
_symmetry.space_group_name_H-M   'P 1'
#
loop_
_entity.id
_entity.type
_entity.pdbx_description
1 polymer ?
#
loop_
_entity_poly.entity_id
_entity_poly.type
_entity_poly.pdbx_seq_one_letter_code
_entity_poly.pdbx_strand_id
1 'polypeptide(L)'
;EQNIKGGAQYLAKVISWIPERIPQPDRVWFALASYNVGWGHVNDARIITEQEGASPDKWADVKKRLPLLIKKRYYRKTKYGYARGDVAVKYVDNIRRYYDALVWLDENDAIANPSEEEQSTEEAQPEAQASEPKPNDNTQQTNSEQQELENN
;
A
#
# COMPACT_ATOMS: atom_id res chain seq x y z
N GLU A 1 -9.98 -3.64 18.19
CA GLU A 1 -8.57 -3.98 18.57
C GLU A 1 -8.01 -5.28 18.00
N GLN A 2 -8.81 -6.35 17.83
CA GLN A 2 -8.30 -7.68 17.41
C GLN A 2 -7.49 -7.67 16.10
N ASN A 3 -7.83 -6.78 15.15
CA ASN A 3 -7.17 -6.70 13.84
C ASN A 3 -5.72 -6.17 13.92
N ILE A 4 -5.43 -5.19 14.79
CA ILE A 4 -4.08 -4.62 14.94
C ILE A 4 -3.16 -5.65 15.59
N LYS A 5 -3.64 -6.29 16.67
CA LYS A 5 -2.89 -7.33 17.37
C LYS A 5 -2.57 -8.51 16.46
N GLY A 6 -3.55 -8.97 15.67
CA GLY A 6 -3.34 -10.06 14.71
C GLY A 6 -2.32 -9.72 13.64
N GLY A 7 -2.38 -8.50 13.08
CA GLY A 7 -1.40 -8.01 12.11
C GLY A 7 0.02 -7.93 12.68
N ALA A 8 0.17 -7.39 13.90
CA ALA A 8 1.46 -7.30 14.59
C ALA A 8 2.05 -8.68 14.90
N GLN A 9 1.22 -9.62 15.36
CA GLN A 9 1.64 -11.01 15.61
C GLN A 9 2.09 -11.70 14.32
N TYR A 10 1.37 -11.50 13.22
CA TYR A 10 1.76 -12.06 11.93
C TYR A 10 3.07 -11.44 11.43
N LEU A 11 3.25 -10.12 11.55
CA LEU A 11 4.53 -9.48 11.20
C LEU A 11 5.70 -10.02 12.03
N ALA A 12 5.53 -10.19 13.35
CA ALA A 12 6.56 -10.79 14.20
C ALA A 12 6.92 -12.22 13.76
N LYS A 13 5.93 -13.00 13.32
CA LYS A 13 6.15 -14.32 12.72
C LYS A 13 6.90 -14.26 11.39
N VAL A 14 6.59 -13.28 10.54
CA VAL A 14 7.31 -13.09 9.27
C VAL A 14 8.78 -12.70 9.52
N ILE A 15 9.05 -11.85 10.52
CA ILE A 15 10.41 -11.48 10.92
C ILE A 15 11.23 -12.72 11.33
N SER A 16 10.62 -13.67 12.05
CA SER A 16 11.33 -14.89 12.48
C SER A 16 11.67 -15.85 11.33
N TRP A 17 11.06 -15.71 10.16
CA TRP A 17 11.42 -16.47 8.96
C TRP A 17 12.60 -15.88 8.20
N ILE A 18 12.94 -14.61 8.46
CA ILE A 18 14.05 -13.94 7.78
C ILE A 18 15.37 -14.45 8.36
N PRO A 19 16.34 -14.88 7.52
CA PRO A 19 17.61 -15.42 7.99
C PRO A 19 18.36 -14.49 8.95
N GLU A 20 18.95 -15.05 10.01
CA GLU A 20 19.67 -14.29 11.04
C GLU A 20 20.87 -13.49 10.49
N ARG A 21 21.47 -13.93 9.38
CA ARG A 21 22.56 -13.20 8.72
C ARG A 21 22.17 -11.81 8.22
N ILE A 22 20.88 -11.56 8.02
CA ILE A 22 20.38 -10.24 7.64
C ILE A 22 20.30 -9.40 8.92
N PRO A 23 21.11 -8.34 9.05
CA PRO A 23 21.14 -7.53 10.26
C PRO A 23 19.92 -6.61 10.35
N GLN A 24 19.68 -6.07 11.54
CA GLN A 24 18.79 -4.92 11.70
C GLN A 24 19.46 -3.66 11.13
N PRO A 25 18.72 -2.72 10.52
CA PRO A 25 17.25 -2.70 10.37
C PRO A 25 16.73 -3.45 9.13
N ASP A 26 17.62 -3.92 8.24
CA ASP A 26 17.23 -4.55 6.97
C ASP A 26 16.28 -5.74 7.13
N ARG A 27 16.44 -6.54 8.19
CA ARG A 27 15.56 -7.68 8.47
C ARG A 27 14.09 -7.27 8.58
N VAL A 28 13.77 -6.12 9.18
CA VAL A 28 12.39 -5.60 9.22
C VAL A 28 11.89 -5.23 7.82
N TRP A 29 12.73 -4.62 6.99
CA TRP A 29 12.36 -4.26 5.62
C TRP A 29 12.09 -5.48 4.74
N PHE A 30 12.91 -6.53 4.88
CA PHE A 30 12.67 -7.81 4.24
C PHE A 30 11.38 -8.47 4.75
N ALA A 31 11.10 -8.39 6.05
CA ALA A 31 9.86 -8.92 6.62
C ALA A 31 8.62 -8.18 6.09
N LEU A 32 8.65 -6.84 6.01
CA LEU A 32 7.55 -6.05 5.45
C LEU A 32 7.34 -6.32 3.96
N ALA A 33 8.40 -6.45 3.17
CA ALA A 33 8.28 -6.90 1.79
C ALA A 33 7.65 -8.30 1.70
N SER A 34 8.08 -9.22 2.57
CA SER A 34 7.59 -10.60 2.61
C SER A 34 6.15 -10.70 3.10
N TYR A 35 5.70 -9.78 3.96
CA TYR A 35 4.30 -9.66 4.35
C TYR A 35 3.43 -9.31 3.14
N ASN A 36 3.93 -8.45 2.24
CA ASN A 36 3.20 -7.99 1.06
C ASN A 36 3.22 -8.99 -0.10
N VAL A 37 4.39 -9.53 -0.45
CA VAL A 37 4.58 -10.36 -1.66
C VAL A 37 5.04 -11.78 -1.36
N GLY A 38 5.23 -12.14 -0.09
CA GLY A 38 5.74 -13.46 0.30
C GLY A 38 7.27 -13.56 0.26
N TRP A 39 7.83 -14.31 1.23
CA TRP A 39 9.29 -14.52 1.33
C TRP A 39 9.88 -15.21 0.09
N GLY A 40 9.13 -16.09 -0.57
CA GLY A 40 9.61 -16.78 -1.78
C GLY A 40 10.03 -15.80 -2.89
N HIS A 41 9.18 -14.82 -3.18
CA HIS A 41 9.47 -13.80 -4.19
C HIS A 41 10.56 -12.82 -3.72
N VAL A 42 10.58 -12.48 -2.43
CA VAL A 42 11.69 -11.69 -1.86
C VAL A 42 13.02 -12.44 -2.03
N ASN A 43 13.04 -13.75 -1.78
CA ASN A 43 14.24 -14.57 -1.95
C ASN A 43 14.64 -14.71 -3.43
N ASP A 44 13.70 -14.80 -4.35
CA ASP A 44 13.98 -14.71 -5.80
C ASP A 44 14.70 -13.39 -6.15
N ALA A 45 14.24 -12.26 -5.61
CA ALA A 45 14.91 -10.97 -5.81
C ALA A 45 16.31 -10.93 -5.16
N ARG A 46 16.51 -11.59 -4.01
CA ARG A 46 17.84 -11.73 -3.38
C ARG A 46 18.81 -12.51 -4.27
N ILE A 47 18.35 -13.61 -4.87
CA ILE A 47 19.16 -14.40 -5.81
C ILE A 47 19.54 -13.56 -7.04
N ILE A 48 18.60 -12.80 -7.62
CA ILE A 48 18.92 -11.89 -8.73
C ILE A 48 19.95 -10.84 -8.29
N THR A 49 19.83 -10.32 -7.07
CA THR A 49 20.74 -9.30 -6.51
C THR A 49 22.17 -9.84 -6.39
N GLU A 50 22.32 -11.06 -5.89
CA GLU A 50 23.60 -11.76 -5.79
C GLU A 50 24.20 -12.06 -7.18
N GLN A 51 23.38 -12.51 -8.12
CA GLN A 51 23.81 -12.75 -9.52
C GLN A 51 24.32 -11.48 -10.22
N GLU A 52 23.81 -10.31 -9.83
CA GLU A 52 24.25 -9.02 -10.34
C GLU A 52 25.41 -8.40 -9.51
N GLY A 53 25.98 -9.15 -8.57
CA GLY A 53 27.13 -8.72 -7.76
C GLY A 53 26.83 -7.71 -6.66
N ALA A 54 25.56 -7.53 -6.31
CA ALA A 54 25.12 -6.67 -5.20
C ALA A 54 24.81 -7.51 -3.94
N SER A 55 24.64 -6.85 -2.78
CA SER A 55 24.44 -7.59 -1.53
C SER A 55 23.00 -8.12 -1.41
N PRO A 56 22.79 -9.44 -1.27
CA PRO A 56 21.46 -10.02 -1.08
C PRO A 56 20.90 -9.81 0.34
N ASP A 57 21.72 -9.27 1.25
CA ASP A 57 21.37 -9.04 2.65
C ASP A 57 21.16 -7.56 2.98
N LYS A 58 21.35 -6.66 1.99
CA LYS A 58 21.00 -5.24 2.09
C LYS A 58 19.68 -4.96 1.39
N TRP A 59 18.70 -4.42 2.11
CA TRP A 59 17.40 -4.04 1.57
C TRP A 59 17.56 -3.04 0.42
N ALA A 60 18.45 -2.04 0.55
CA ALA A 60 18.67 -1.04 -0.49
C ALA A 60 19.10 -1.63 -1.84
N ASP A 61 19.81 -2.76 -1.83
CA ASP A 61 20.25 -3.45 -3.03
C ASP A 61 19.15 -4.33 -3.61
N VAL A 62 18.45 -5.08 -2.75
CA VAL A 62 17.39 -6.01 -3.15
C VAL A 62 16.13 -5.29 -3.60
N LYS A 63 15.78 -4.16 -2.97
CA LYS A 63 14.67 -3.27 -3.35
C LYS A 63 14.71 -2.92 -4.84
N LYS A 64 15.91 -2.70 -5.40
CA LYS A 64 16.11 -2.37 -6.82
C LYS A 64 15.76 -3.53 -7.76
N ARG A 65 15.79 -4.78 -7.27
CA ARG A 65 15.59 -6.01 -8.05
C ARG A 65 14.19 -6.57 -7.92
N LEU A 66 13.46 -6.29 -6.83
CA LEU A 66 12.07 -6.74 -6.68
C LEU A 66 11.20 -6.43 -7.91
N PRO A 67 11.19 -5.20 -8.46
CA PRO A 67 10.36 -4.89 -9.64
C PRO A 67 10.75 -5.67 -10.91
N LEU A 68 11.92 -6.28 -10.95
CA LEU A 68 12.33 -7.14 -12.08
C LEU A 68 11.46 -8.40 -12.18
N LEU A 69 10.84 -8.84 -11.08
CA LEU A 69 9.94 -10.00 -11.05
C LEU A 69 8.61 -9.79 -11.81
N ILE A 70 8.35 -8.57 -12.31
CA ILE A 70 7.24 -8.28 -13.22
C ILE A 70 7.63 -8.64 -14.67
N LYS A 71 8.93 -8.57 -14.98
CA LYS A 71 9.45 -8.73 -16.34
C LYS A 71 9.67 -10.21 -16.65
N LYS A 72 8.99 -10.73 -17.68
CA LYS A 72 9.06 -12.15 -18.13
C LYS A 72 10.46 -12.71 -18.29
N ARG A 73 11.42 -11.89 -18.73
CA ARG A 73 12.82 -12.30 -18.89
C ARG A 73 13.53 -12.66 -17.58
N TYR A 74 13.07 -12.12 -16.45
CA TYR A 74 13.61 -12.41 -15.12
C TYR A 74 12.77 -13.49 -14.45
N TYR A 75 11.47 -13.28 -14.25
CA TYR A 75 10.66 -14.16 -13.40
C TYR A 75 10.57 -15.61 -13.92
N ARG A 76 10.70 -15.84 -15.23
CA ARG A 76 10.72 -17.21 -15.78
C ARG A 76 11.91 -18.04 -15.33
N LYS A 77 12.97 -17.39 -14.82
CA LYS A 77 14.19 -18.04 -14.32
C LYS A 77 14.19 -18.19 -12.79
N THR A 78 13.17 -17.69 -12.10
CA THR A 78 13.08 -17.72 -10.64
C THR A 78 12.15 -18.85 -10.19
N LYS A 79 12.23 -19.22 -8.91
CA LYS A 79 11.49 -20.39 -8.39
C LYS A 79 10.00 -20.12 -8.25
N TYR A 80 9.65 -18.92 -7.79
CA TYR A 80 8.27 -18.54 -7.49
C TYR A 80 7.61 -17.77 -8.64
N GLY A 81 8.38 -17.34 -9.64
CA GLY A 81 7.85 -16.74 -10.84
C GLY A 81 7.40 -15.29 -10.65
N TYR A 82 6.33 -14.93 -11.38
CA TYR A 82 5.86 -13.54 -11.47
C TYR A 82 5.44 -12.99 -10.11
N ALA A 83 5.86 -11.77 -9.81
CA ALA A 83 5.42 -11.02 -8.64
C ALA A 83 5.36 -9.51 -8.91
N ARG A 84 4.39 -8.85 -8.26
CA ARG A 84 4.26 -7.38 -8.22
C ARG A 84 5.27 -6.76 -7.24
N GLY A 85 6.56 -6.92 -7.55
CA GLY A 85 7.63 -6.42 -6.70
C GLY A 85 7.66 -4.89 -6.57
N ASP A 86 7.10 -4.16 -7.55
CA ASP A 86 6.87 -2.70 -7.48
C ASP A 86 5.95 -2.32 -6.31
N VAL A 87 4.86 -3.08 -6.12
CA VAL A 87 3.88 -2.86 -5.05
C VAL A 87 4.52 -3.12 -3.69
N ALA A 88 5.30 -4.20 -3.55
CA ALA A 88 6.01 -4.51 -2.31
C ALA A 88 7.02 -3.44 -1.93
N VAL A 89 7.76 -2.92 -2.90
CA VAL A 89 8.69 -1.81 -2.69
C VAL A 89 7.96 -0.56 -2.19
N LYS A 90 6.87 -0.18 -2.84
CA LYS A 90 6.05 0.97 -2.43
C LYS A 90 5.44 0.78 -1.04
N TYR A 91 5.01 -0.43 -0.70
CA TYR A 91 4.49 -0.78 0.62
C TYR A 91 5.52 -0.52 1.72
N VAL A 92 6.75 -1.02 1.54
CA VAL A 92 7.84 -0.79 2.51
C VAL A 92 8.18 0.70 2.62
N ASP A 93 8.29 1.41 1.51
CA ASP A 93 8.61 2.84 1.51
C ASP A 93 7.54 3.67 2.23
N ASN A 94 6.26 3.35 2.04
CA ASN A 94 5.18 4.04 2.73
C ASN A 94 5.24 3.81 4.24
N ILE A 95 5.42 2.57 4.68
CA ILE A 95 5.52 2.25 6.12
C ILE A 95 6.71 2.96 6.76
N ARG A 96 7.85 3.02 6.07
CA ARG A 96 9.02 3.77 6.54
C ARG A 96 8.71 5.24 6.74
N ARG A 97 8.07 5.88 5.75
CA ARG A 97 7.67 7.29 5.87
C ARG A 97 6.72 7.53 7.04
N TYR A 98 5.74 6.66 7.25
CA TYR A 98 4.83 6.77 8.41
C TYR A 98 5.58 6.56 9.73
N TYR A 99 6.48 5.59 9.79
CA TYR A 99 7.30 5.34 10.97
C TYR A 99 8.20 6.54 11.29
N ASP A 100 8.91 7.06 10.29
CA ASP A 100 9.78 8.23 10.45
C ASP A 100 8.97 9.46 10.91
N ALA A 101 7.76 9.66 10.38
CA ALA A 101 6.86 10.73 10.82
C ALA A 101 6.37 10.54 12.28
N LEU A 102 6.03 9.31 12.67
CA LEU A 102 5.62 9.01 14.05
C LEU A 102 6.78 9.21 15.04
N VAL A 103 7.98 8.77 14.68
CA VAL A 103 9.18 9.00 15.49
C VAL A 103 9.46 10.49 15.62
N TRP A 104 9.37 11.25 14.52
CA TRP A 104 9.54 12.70 14.57
C TRP A 104 8.49 13.37 15.48
N LEU A 105 7.21 12.99 15.39
CA LEU A 105 6.17 13.56 16.25
C LEU A 105 6.41 13.23 17.73
N ASP A 106 6.86 12.02 18.03
CA ASP A 106 7.19 11.56 19.39
C ASP A 106 8.40 12.32 19.97
N GLU A 107 9.47 12.47 19.18
CA GLU A 107 10.68 13.21 19.57
C GLU A 107 10.45 14.71 19.78
N ASN A 108 9.37 15.27 19.22
CA ASN A 108 9.02 16.69 19.34
C ASN A 108 7.83 16.96 20.28
N ASP A 109 7.41 15.97 21.09
CA ASP A 109 6.24 16.04 22.00
C ASP A 109 4.90 16.40 21.32
N ALA A 110 4.85 16.33 19.98
CA ALA A 110 3.71 16.74 19.18
C ALA A 110 2.55 15.72 19.22
N ILE A 111 2.81 14.47 19.63
CA ILE A 111 1.77 13.46 19.88
C ILE A 111 0.98 13.78 21.15
N ALA A 112 1.66 14.28 22.19
CA ALA A 112 1.05 14.56 23.49
C ALA A 112 0.36 15.94 23.52
N ASN A 113 0.87 16.90 22.76
CA ASN A 113 0.34 18.26 22.66
C ASN A 113 0.09 18.63 21.18
N PRO A 114 -0.99 18.12 20.55
CA PRO A 114 -1.38 18.60 19.24
C PRO A 114 -1.72 20.09 19.34
N SER A 115 -1.04 20.93 18.57
CA SER A 115 -1.25 22.39 18.54
C SER A 115 -2.73 22.73 18.28
N GLU A 116 -3.28 23.68 19.05
CA GLU A 116 -4.71 24.04 19.17
C GLU A 116 -5.41 24.55 17.87
N GLU A 117 -4.75 24.54 16.71
CA GLU A 117 -5.26 25.20 15.50
C GLU A 117 -6.20 24.37 14.62
N GLU A 118 -6.36 23.06 14.85
CA GLU A 118 -7.18 22.19 13.98
C GLU A 118 -8.68 22.09 14.37
N GLN A 119 -9.15 22.74 15.44
CA GLN A 119 -10.54 22.63 15.91
C GLN A 119 -11.55 23.60 15.25
N SER A 120 -11.19 24.33 14.19
CA SER A 120 -12.04 25.40 13.64
C SER A 120 -12.52 25.20 12.20
N THR A 121 -12.86 23.99 11.77
CA THR A 121 -13.60 23.79 10.51
C THR A 121 -14.57 22.62 10.57
N GLU A 122 -15.55 22.65 11.48
CA GLU A 122 -16.70 21.74 11.38
C GLU A 122 -17.95 22.31 12.04
N GLU A 123 -18.45 23.47 11.58
CA GLU A 123 -19.83 23.88 11.87
C GLU A 123 -20.32 24.94 10.87
N ALA A 124 -20.95 24.48 9.78
CA ALA A 124 -21.96 25.25 9.02
C ALA A 124 -22.72 24.31 8.08
N GLN A 125 -23.69 23.57 8.61
CA GLN A 125 -24.81 23.05 7.81
C GLN A 125 -25.87 24.16 7.71
N PRO A 126 -26.32 24.57 6.51
CA PRO A 126 -27.51 25.41 6.41
C PRO A 126 -28.77 24.52 6.48
N GLU A 127 -29.63 24.80 7.46
CA GLU A 127 -30.98 24.26 7.57
C GLU A 127 -31.81 24.62 6.31
N ALA A 128 -32.22 23.62 5.53
CA ALA A 128 -33.19 23.80 4.46
C ALA A 128 -34.62 23.64 5.03
N GLN A 129 -35.31 24.77 5.16
CA GLN A 129 -36.73 24.85 5.49
C GLN A 129 -37.58 24.15 4.43
N ALA A 130 -38.39 23.18 4.86
CA ALA A 130 -39.36 22.52 4.01
C ALA A 130 -40.65 23.37 3.90
N SER A 131 -40.93 23.86 2.70
CA SER A 131 -42.27 24.27 2.29
C SER A 131 -42.54 23.71 0.89
N GLU A 132 -43.39 22.68 0.81
CA GLU A 132 -43.93 22.19 -0.45
C GLU A 132 -44.92 23.20 -1.06
N PRO A 133 -45.03 23.22 -2.40
CA PRO A 133 -46.37 23.00 -2.95
C PRO A 133 -46.42 22.01 -4.13
N LYS A 134 -47.67 21.55 -4.34
CA LYS A 134 -48.22 20.46 -5.16
C LYS A 134 -47.91 20.46 -6.67
N PRO A 135 -48.13 19.31 -7.35
CA PRO A 135 -47.76 19.10 -8.75
C PRO A 135 -48.83 19.64 -9.72
N ASN A 136 -48.41 20.13 -10.89
CA ASN A 136 -49.23 20.02 -12.09
C ASN A 136 -48.43 20.00 -13.41
N ASP A 137 -48.64 18.90 -14.12
CA ASP A 137 -48.75 18.61 -15.55
C ASP A 137 -48.00 19.40 -16.67
N ASN A 138 -47.41 18.57 -17.54
CA ASN A 138 -47.32 18.66 -19.00
C ASN A 138 -46.50 19.78 -19.66
N THR A 139 -45.44 19.41 -20.40
CA THR A 139 -45.39 19.61 -21.86
C THR A 139 -44.40 18.61 -22.48
N GLN A 140 -44.86 17.99 -23.55
CA GLN A 140 -44.25 16.92 -24.32
C GLN A 140 -43.15 17.43 -25.27
N GLN A 141 -42.46 16.43 -25.87
CA GLN A 141 -41.76 16.46 -27.16
C GLN A 141 -40.37 17.12 -27.19
N THR A 142 -39.36 16.59 -27.87
CA THR A 142 -39.15 15.38 -28.71
C THR A 142 -37.67 15.38 -29.09
N ASN A 143 -37.14 14.19 -29.40
CA ASN A 143 -36.22 13.84 -30.49
C ASN A 143 -35.29 12.74 -29.98
N SER A 144 -35.51 11.48 -30.33
CA SER A 144 -35.27 10.84 -31.64
C SER A 144 -33.78 10.73 -31.96
N GLU A 145 -33.37 9.50 -32.32
CA GLU A 145 -32.01 9.02 -32.67
C GLU A 145 -31.19 8.62 -31.41
N GLN A 146 -30.89 7.35 -31.14
CA GLN A 146 -30.34 6.36 -32.06
C GLN A 146 -30.83 4.93 -31.76
N GLN A 147 -31.17 4.27 -32.86
CA GLN A 147 -31.59 2.88 -33.06
C GLN A 147 -30.47 1.86 -32.78
N GLU A 148 -30.96 0.66 -32.43
CA GLU A 148 -30.51 -0.66 -32.90
C GLU A 148 -29.08 -1.09 -32.60
N LEU A 149 -28.97 -2.13 -31.75
CA LEU A 149 -28.20 -3.35 -32.02
C LEU A 149 -28.55 -4.40 -30.94
N GLU A 150 -29.73 -5.00 -31.01
CA GLU A 150 -30.03 -6.29 -30.40
C GLU A 150 -31.24 -6.90 -31.12
N ASN A 151 -30.99 -7.47 -32.30
CA ASN A 151 -31.77 -8.50 -32.98
C ASN A 151 -31.05 -8.91 -34.28
N ASN A 152 -30.01 -9.74 -34.16
CA ASN A 152 -29.76 -10.88 -35.06
C ASN A 152 -28.72 -11.82 -34.46
#